data_AF-A0A956B8Q2-F1
#
_entry.id   AF-A0A956B8Q2-F1
#
_cell.length_a   1.000
_cell.length_b   1.000
_cell.length_c   1.000
_cell.angle_alpha   90.00
_cell.angle_beta   90.00
_cell.angle_gamma   90.00
#
_symmetry.space_group_name_H-M   'P 1'
#
loop_
_entity.id
_entity.type
_entity.pdbx_description
1 polymer ?
#
loop_
_entity_poly.entity_id
_entity_poly.type
_entity_poly.pdbx_seq_one_letter_code
_entity_poly.pdbx_strand_id
1 'polypeptide(L)'
;DGAAFLRAVWLDLEVDGAVVATSWLSARLMAGAREVLLPTEADRAEMRGLAPGEVRSVRAPAGARARACLRLQRYPPALVEALGLDPAEAGPVVDVACAEYPGPT
;
A
#
# COMPACT_ATOMS: atom_id res chain seq x y z
N ASP A 1 -0.96 -2.09 -18.77
CA ASP A 1 -1.66 -1.59 -17.56
C ASP A 1 -2.18 -2.65 -16.60
N GLY A 2 -2.31 -3.93 -16.98
CA GLY A 2 -2.82 -4.99 -16.08
C GLY A 2 -1.90 -5.43 -14.93
N ALA A 3 -0.61 -5.08 -14.88
CA ALA A 3 0.27 -5.55 -13.79
C ALA A 3 0.17 -4.70 -12.50
N ALA A 4 -0.42 -3.51 -12.56
CA ALA A 4 -0.41 -2.56 -11.45
C ALA A 4 -1.39 -2.89 -10.32
N PHE A 5 -2.46 -3.66 -10.59
CA PHE A 5 -3.40 -4.11 -9.56
C PHE A 5 -2.89 -5.34 -8.79
N LEU A 6 -1.96 -6.09 -9.38
CA LEU A 6 -1.43 -7.31 -8.78
C LEU A 6 -0.44 -6.98 -7.66
N ARG A 7 0.32 -5.89 -7.78
CA ARG A 7 1.33 -5.52 -6.78
C ARG A 7 0.70 -4.76 -5.62
N ALA A 8 1.08 -5.13 -4.41
CA ALA A 8 0.74 -4.38 -3.22
C ALA A 8 1.84 -3.34 -2.99
N VAL A 9 1.49 -2.06 -3.11
CA VAL A 9 2.39 -0.93 -2.80
C VAL A 9 1.66 0.01 -1.87
N TRP A 10 2.27 0.35 -0.74
CA TRP A 10 1.66 1.24 0.24
C TRP A 10 2.71 2.01 1.03
N LEU A 11 2.30 3.12 1.62
CA LEU A 11 3.08 3.92 2.54
C LEU A 11 2.49 3.75 3.94
N ASP A 12 3.28 3.27 4.89
CA ASP A 12 2.93 3.30 6.30
C ASP A 12 3.61 4.49 6.97
N LEU A 13 2.82 5.27 7.71
CA LEU A 13 3.31 6.26 8.65
C LEU A 13 3.27 5.65 10.04
N GLU A 14 4.44 5.47 10.62
CA GLU A 14 4.66 5.07 11.99
C GLU A 14 4.95 6.30 12.84
N VAL A 15 4.29 6.39 13.99
CA VAL A 15 4.53 7.42 15.01
C VAL A 15 4.77 6.71 16.33
N ASP A 16 5.90 7.00 16.97
CA ASP A 16 6.34 6.40 18.23
C ASP A 16 6.28 4.84 18.21
N GLY A 17 6.61 4.26 17.05
CA GLY A 17 6.65 2.80 16.83
C GLY A 17 5.31 2.15 16.45
N ALA A 18 4.22 2.91 16.36
CA ALA A 18 2.91 2.40 15.94
C ALA A 18 2.52 2.93 14.56
N VAL A 19 2.03 2.06 13.67
CA VAL A 19 1.45 2.49 12.38
C VAL A 19 0.15 3.25 12.67
N VAL A 20 0.14 4.55 12.37
CA VAL A 20 -1.01 5.43 12.58
C VAL A 20 -1.77 5.74 11.30
N ALA A 21 -1.15 5.52 10.13
CA ALA A 21 -1.82 5.67 8.85
C ALA A 21 -1.17 4.77 7.78
N THR A 22 -2.02 4.19 6.93
CA THR A 22 -1.61 3.41 5.75
C THR A 22 -2.22 4.04 4.50
N SER A 23 -1.40 4.39 3.52
CA SER A 23 -1.81 4.94 2.22
C SER A 23 -1.46 3.98 1.11
N TRP A 24 -2.47 3.36 0.48
CA TRP A 24 -2.26 2.46 -0.64
C TRP A 24 -1.94 3.22 -1.93
N LEU A 25 -0.90 2.77 -2.62
CA LEU A 25 -0.38 3.35 -3.87
C LEU A 25 -0.48 2.37 -5.05
N SER A 26 -1.19 1.27 -4.88
CA SER A 26 -1.57 0.33 -5.95
C SER A 26 -2.99 0.58 -6.45
N ALA A 27 -3.34 -0.02 -7.58
CA ALA A 27 -4.73 -0.04 -8.03
C ALA A 27 -5.57 -0.96 -7.13
N ARG A 28 -6.82 -0.59 -6.88
CA ARG A 28 -7.80 -1.41 -6.16
C ARG A 28 -8.99 -1.73 -7.05
N LEU A 29 -9.45 -2.97 -7.02
CA LEU A 29 -10.60 -3.41 -7.77
C LEU A 29 -11.86 -3.22 -6.92
N MET A 30 -12.92 -2.68 -7.52
CA MET A 30 -14.13 -2.31 -6.82
C MET A 30 -15.36 -2.92 -7.49
N ALA A 31 -16.36 -3.27 -6.67
CA ALA A 31 -17.71 -3.60 -7.05
C ALA A 31 -18.67 -2.71 -6.25
N GLY A 32 -19.21 -1.67 -6.88
CA GLY A 32 -19.94 -0.61 -6.19
C GLY A 32 -19.06 0.14 -5.18
N ALA A 33 -19.37 0.01 -3.89
CA ALA A 33 -18.57 0.60 -2.80
C ALA A 33 -17.62 -0.42 -2.12
N ARG A 34 -17.63 -1.67 -2.56
CA ARG A 34 -16.88 -2.77 -1.95
C ARG A 34 -15.60 -3.03 -2.74
N GLU A 35 -14.49 -3.20 -2.05
CA GLU A 35 -13.25 -3.70 -2.64
C GLU A 35 -13.35 -5.20 -2.90
N VAL A 36 -12.90 -5.63 -4.09
CA VAL A 36 -12.86 -7.02 -4.52
C VAL A 36 -11.44 -7.42 -4.90
N LEU A 37 -11.17 -8.73 -4.92
CA LEU A 37 -9.83 -9.24 -5.20
C LEU A 37 -9.66 -9.60 -6.68
N LEU A 38 -10.72 -10.12 -7.31
CA LEU A 38 -10.66 -10.66 -8.65
C LEU A 38 -11.26 -9.71 -9.69
N PRO A 39 -10.61 -9.52 -10.85
CA PRO A 39 -11.15 -8.68 -11.93
C PRO A 39 -12.54 -9.11 -12.42
N THR A 40 -12.85 -10.40 -12.34
CA THR A 40 -14.16 -10.97 -12.73
C THR A 40 -15.30 -10.51 -11.83
N GLU A 41 -14.99 -10.01 -10.64
CA GLU A 41 -15.95 -9.51 -9.65
C GLU A 41 -16.05 -7.98 -9.66
N ALA A 42 -15.16 -7.30 -10.38
CA ALA A 42 -15.00 -5.85 -10.35
C ALA A 42 -15.79 -5.17 -11.46
N ASP A 43 -16.40 -4.02 -11.15
CA ASP A 43 -16.98 -3.11 -12.13
C ASP A 43 -16.05 -1.95 -12.49
N ARG A 44 -15.07 -1.63 -11.62
CA ARG A 44 -14.05 -0.60 -11.89
C ARG A 44 -12.74 -0.87 -11.17
N ALA A 45 -11.69 -0.19 -11.64
CA ALA A 45 -10.41 -0.09 -10.94
C ALA A 45 -10.20 1.34 -10.44
N GLU A 46 -9.93 1.51 -9.16
CA GLU A 46 -9.52 2.77 -8.55
C GLU A 46 -7.99 2.85 -8.54
N MET A 47 -7.44 3.73 -9.38
CA MET A 47 -6.00 4.00 -9.43
C MET A 47 -5.62 4.91 -8.26
N ARG A 48 -4.92 4.36 -7.26
CA ARG A 48 -4.46 5.12 -6.07
C ARG A 48 -2.97 5.44 -6.07
N GLY A 49 -2.26 4.98 -7.10
CA GLY A 49 -0.87 5.33 -7.34
C GLY A 49 -0.67 6.83 -7.53
N LEU A 50 0.59 7.24 -7.55
CA LEU A 50 0.97 8.61 -7.86
C LEU A 50 1.08 8.77 -9.38
N ALA A 51 0.45 9.80 -9.92
CA ALA A 51 0.71 10.21 -11.29
C ALA A 51 2.16 10.70 -11.45
N PRO A 52 2.74 10.67 -12.66
CA PRO A 52 4.07 11.23 -12.90
C PRO A 52 4.16 12.69 -12.44
N GLY A 53 5.10 12.98 -11.52
CA GLY A 53 5.28 14.31 -10.94
C GLY A 53 4.30 14.67 -9.81
N GLU A 54 3.33 13.81 -9.49
CA GLU A 54 2.45 14.02 -8.33
C GLU A 54 3.25 13.86 -7.03
N VAL A 55 3.02 14.78 -6.10
CA VAL A 55 3.52 14.70 -4.74
C VAL A 55 2.34 14.57 -3.78
N ARG A 56 2.35 13.51 -2.97
CA ARG A 56 1.38 13.29 -1.89
C ARG A 56 2.10 13.39 -0.55
N SER A 57 1.54 14.17 0.36
CA SER A 57 2.10 14.38 1.70
C SER A 57 1.27 13.69 2.77
N VAL A 58 1.94 13.01 3.69
CA VAL A 58 1.36 12.54 4.96
C VAL A 58 1.87 13.41 6.10
N ARG A 59 1.04 13.66 7.11
CA ARG A 59 1.39 14.50 8.25
C ARG A 59 1.49 13.65 9.50
N ALA A 60 2.56 13.84 10.26
CA ALA A 60 2.70 13.32 11.60
C ALA A 60 2.32 14.40 12.64
N PRO A 61 1.88 14.01 13.85
CA PRO A 61 1.70 14.94 14.95
C PRO A 61 2.99 15.72 15.24
N ALA A 62 2.85 17.01 15.57
CA ALA A 62 3.99 17.82 15.97
C ALA A 62 4.61 17.27 17.27
N GLY A 63 5.94 17.27 17.36
CA GLY A 63 6.65 16.78 18.54
C GLY A 63 6.89 15.28 18.56
N ALA A 64 6.27 14.51 17.67
CA ALA A 64 6.40 13.05 17.67
C ALA A 64 7.57 12.56 16.81
N ARG A 65 8.14 11.41 17.17
CA ARG A 65 9.07 10.70 16.29
C ARG A 65 8.25 9.97 15.24
N ALA A 66 8.53 10.22 13.98
CA ALA A 66 7.83 9.60 12.87
C ALA A 66 8.78 8.84 11.95
N ARG A 67 8.30 7.75 11.38
CA ARG A 67 8.96 7.00 10.31
C ARG A 67 7.91 6.73 9.23
N ALA A 68 8.18 7.15 8.00
CA ALA A 68 7.34 6.83 6.86
C ALA A 68 8.09 5.82 5.98
N CYS A 69 7.50 4.66 5.72
CA CYS A 69 8.10 3.63 4.87
C CYS A 69 7.19 3.31 3.68
N LEU A 70 7.75 3.44 2.48
CA LEU A 70 7.18 2.89 1.26
C LEU A 70 7.49 1.40 1.23
N ARG A 71 6.44 0.59 1.21
CA ARG A 71 6.48 -0.87 1.24
C ARG A 71 5.94 -1.46 -0.04
N LEU A 72 6.50 -2.61 -0.40
CA LEU A 72 6.07 -3.39 -1.55
C LEU A 72 5.96 -4.86 -1.16
N GLN A 73 4.94 -5.53 -1.67
CA GLN A 73 4.82 -6.98 -1.69
C GLN A 73 4.39 -7.42 -3.08
N ARG A 74 4.88 -8.59 -3.54
CA ARG A 74 4.67 -9.07 -4.91
C ARG A 74 3.19 -9.16 -5.22
N TYR A 75 2.45 -9.86 -4.36
CA TYR A 75 1.00 -9.98 -4.44
C TYR A 75 0.38 -9.86 -3.04
N PRO A 76 -0.81 -9.24 -2.88
CA PRO A 76 -1.57 -9.31 -1.64
C PRO A 76 -1.81 -10.78 -1.23
N PRO A 77 -1.61 -11.17 0.03
CA PRO A 77 -1.84 -12.56 0.47
C PRO A 77 -3.26 -13.07 0.17
N ALA A 78 -4.26 -12.21 0.37
CA ALA A 78 -5.66 -12.55 0.07
C ALA A 78 -5.90 -12.81 -1.42
N LEU A 79 -5.17 -12.13 -2.32
CA LEU A 79 -5.26 -12.38 -3.75
C LEU A 79 -4.65 -13.74 -4.11
N VAL A 80 -3.49 -14.06 -3.53
CA VAL A 80 -2.82 -15.35 -3.72
C VAL A 80 -3.74 -16.49 -3.27
N GLU A 81 -4.37 -16.33 -2.11
CA GLU A 81 -5.36 -17.27 -1.59
C GLU A 81 -6.58 -17.41 -2.53
N ALA A 82 -7.17 -16.29 -2.96
CA ALA A 82 -8.33 -16.30 -3.84
C ALA A 82 -8.06 -16.96 -5.21
N LEU A 83 -6.80 -16.93 -5.67
CA LEU A 83 -6.37 -17.58 -6.91
C LEU A 83 -5.96 -19.04 -6.70
N GLY A 84 -5.97 -19.56 -5.47
CA GLY A 84 -5.55 -20.93 -5.14
C GLY A 84 -4.07 -21.18 -5.42
N LEU A 85 -3.24 -20.16 -5.30
CA LEU A 85 -1.79 -20.24 -5.54
C LEU A 85 -1.05 -20.59 -4.24
N ASP A 86 0.20 -21.01 -4.37
CA ASP A 86 1.10 -21.23 -3.24
C ASP A 86 1.27 -19.92 -2.45
N PRO A 87 1.05 -19.90 -1.11
CA PRO A 87 1.27 -18.71 -0.28
C PRO A 87 2.66 -18.06 -0.43
N ALA A 88 3.69 -18.84 -0.79
CA ALA A 88 5.02 -18.32 -1.06
C ALA A 88 5.05 -17.31 -2.23
N GLU A 89 4.08 -17.36 -3.15
CA GLU A 89 3.95 -16.42 -4.26
C GLU A 89 3.63 -15.01 -3.81
N ALA A 90 3.05 -14.80 -2.62
CA ALA A 90 2.87 -13.45 -2.07
C ALA A 90 4.21 -12.71 -1.95
N GLY A 91 5.29 -13.47 -1.70
CA GLY A 91 6.61 -12.94 -1.45
C GLY A 91 6.70 -12.16 -0.13
N PRO A 92 7.91 -11.74 0.25
CA PRO A 92 8.10 -10.93 1.45
C PRO A 92 7.56 -9.51 1.25
N VAL A 93 7.26 -8.85 2.36
CA VAL A 93 7.16 -7.38 2.40
C VAL A 93 8.58 -6.81 2.39
N VAL A 94 8.81 -5.85 1.50
CA VAL A 94 10.09 -5.16 1.34
C VAL A 94 9.89 -3.67 1.59
N ASP A 95 10.68 -3.10 2.50
CA ASP A 95 10.82 -1.65 2.65
C ASP A 95 11.64 -1.13 1.46
N VAL A 96 11.00 -0.38 0.56
CA VAL A 96 11.62 0.19 -0.65
C VAL A 96 12.39 1.46 -0.30
N ALA A 97 11.78 2.32 0.52
CA ALA A 97 12.37 3.55 0.99
C ALA A 97 11.74 3.94 2.33
N CYS A 98 12.55 4.42 3.26
CA CYS A 98 12.06 4.95 4.53
C CYS A 98 12.64 6.34 4.78
N ALA A 99 11.83 7.21 5.37
CA ALA A 99 12.23 8.51 5.87
C ALA A 99 11.92 8.58 7.36
N GLU A 100 12.86 9.08 8.15
CA GLU A 100 12.68 9.29 9.58
C GLU A 100 12.64 10.78 9.91
N TYR A 101 11.74 11.14 10.81
CA TYR A 101 11.68 12.44 11.45
C TYR A 101 11.88 12.20 12.95
N PRO A 102 13.03 12.61 13.53
CA PRO A 102 13.38 12.28 14.90
C PRO A 102 12.56 13.02 15.97
N GLY A 103 11.70 13.96 15.58
CA GLY A 103 11.06 14.91 16.49
C GLY A 103 11.96 16.13 16.77
N PRO A 104 11.44 17.16 17.45
CA PRO A 104 12.25 18.27 17.93
C PRO A 104 13.21 17.79 19.03
N THR A 105 14.48 18.15 18.92
CA THR A 105 15.51 18.02 19.96
C THR A 105 15.31 19.03 21.08
#